data_AF-A0AA50YM92-F1
#
_entry.id   AF-A0AA50YM92-F1
#
_cell.length_a   1.000
_cell.length_b   1.000
_cell.length_c   1.000
_cell.angle_alpha   90.00
_cell.angle_beta   90.00
_cell.angle_gamma   90.00
#
_symmetry.space_group_name_H-M   'P 1'
#
loop_
_entity.id
_entity.type
_entity.pdbx_description
1 polymer ?
#
loop_
_entity_poly.entity_id
_entity_poly.type
_entity_poly.pdbx_seq_one_letter_code
_entity_poly.pdbx_strand_id
1 'polypeptide(L)'
;PTDLTRDPFYWELEKLWRSLDEEEKRQYVRKQCPDPIPCKNSPQFKFGTINEQLESLVQNYLEKRHEGPYSEYTEKTKFVEVMNAKYLASLAAPGEPVGLLAAQSIGEPSTQMTLNTFHFAGRGDMNVTLGIPRLREILMTASAKLKTPNMDIPFQTNIPNFNKKAERLRQKMNRVTVSDVLEKIDVECAIVTKPKRQLKTTMRFSFLPHTQYKTQYIVKPLEIIKHMQNKFFTEMFAVIRKHAKATCGVMWAAQKE
;
A
#
# COMPACT_ATOMS: atom_id res chain seq x y z
N PRO A 1 -17.58 24.60 -15.33
CA PRO A 1 -17.40 24.43 -13.87
C PRO A 1 -15.96 24.74 -13.47
N THR A 2 -15.80 25.89 -12.82
CA THR A 2 -14.57 26.60 -12.49
C THR A 2 -13.92 26.05 -11.23
N ASP A 3 -13.27 24.89 -11.33
CA ASP A 3 -12.46 24.36 -10.23
C ASP A 3 -11.19 23.72 -10.79
N LEU A 4 -10.11 24.50 -10.87
CA LEU A 4 -8.79 24.09 -11.38
C LEU A 4 -8.05 23.10 -10.46
N THR A 5 -8.66 22.72 -9.34
CA THR A 5 -8.09 21.85 -8.32
C THR A 5 -8.32 20.36 -8.60
N ARG A 6 -9.22 20.01 -9.55
CA ARG A 6 -9.59 18.62 -9.85
C ARG A 6 -8.99 18.14 -11.16
N ASP A 7 -8.47 16.91 -11.13
CA ASP A 7 -7.85 16.20 -12.24
C ASP A 7 -8.77 16.20 -13.49
N PRO A 8 -8.27 16.45 -14.72
CA PRO A 8 -9.07 16.39 -15.95
C PRO A 8 -9.95 15.15 -16.08
N PHE A 9 -9.49 14.01 -15.54
CA PHE A 9 -10.22 12.74 -15.54
C PHE A 9 -11.53 12.78 -14.73
N TYR A 10 -11.60 13.64 -13.72
CA TYR A 10 -12.82 13.85 -12.92
C TYR A 10 -13.95 14.38 -13.80
N TRP A 11 -13.65 15.30 -14.71
CA TRP A 11 -14.66 15.89 -15.59
C TRP A 11 -15.15 14.91 -16.65
N GLU A 12 -14.31 13.99 -17.10
CA GLU A 12 -14.73 12.89 -17.98
C GLU A 12 -15.66 11.92 -17.25
N LEU A 13 -15.32 11.53 -16.02
CA LEU A 13 -16.18 10.70 -15.18
C LEU A 13 -17.52 11.38 -14.87
N GLU A 14 -17.52 12.69 -14.60
CA GLU A 14 -18.76 13.42 -14.35
C GLU A 14 -19.65 13.50 -15.61
N LYS A 15 -19.04 13.68 -16.79
CA LYS A 15 -19.78 13.63 -18.06
C LYS A 15 -20.39 12.25 -18.29
N LEU A 16 -19.61 11.18 -18.06
CA LEU A 16 -20.09 9.80 -18.15
C LEU A 16 -21.24 9.54 -17.16
N TRP A 17 -21.11 10.03 -15.93
CA TRP A 17 -22.17 9.94 -14.92
C TRP A 17 -23.46 10.64 -15.35
N ARG A 18 -23.34 11.84 -15.94
CA ARG A 18 -24.49 12.61 -16.44
C ARG A 18 -25.14 11.99 -17.67
N SER A 19 -24.38 11.26 -18.50
CA SER A 19 -24.89 10.59 -19.70
C SER A 19 -25.50 9.21 -19.46
N LEU A 20 -25.27 8.60 -18.29
CA LEU A 20 -25.88 7.33 -17.92
C LEU A 20 -27.39 7.48 -17.70
N ASP A 21 -28.16 6.45 -18.04
CA ASP A 21 -29.59 6.41 -17.80
C ASP A 21 -29.91 6.25 -16.31
N GLU A 22 -31.11 6.65 -15.89
CA GLU A 22 -31.54 6.56 -14.47
C GLU A 22 -31.53 5.12 -13.94
N GLU A 23 -31.74 4.12 -14.78
CA GLU A 23 -31.65 2.70 -14.41
C GLU A 23 -30.20 2.26 -14.13
N GLU A 24 -29.24 2.76 -14.89
CA GLU A 24 -27.82 2.48 -14.70
C GLU A 24 -27.28 3.24 -13.50
N LYS A 25 -27.70 4.51 -13.31
CA LYS A 25 -27.37 5.30 -12.10
C LYS A 25 -27.84 4.60 -10.83
N ARG A 26 -29.04 3.98 -10.84
CA ARG A 26 -29.58 3.21 -9.71
C ARG A 26 -28.70 2.02 -9.30
N GLN A 27 -27.86 1.48 -10.18
CA GLN A 27 -26.90 0.43 -9.83
C GLN A 27 -25.76 0.95 -8.94
N TYR A 28 -25.42 2.24 -9.10
CA TYR A 28 -24.36 2.91 -8.34
C TYR A 28 -24.91 3.68 -7.13
N VAL A 29 -26.22 3.94 -7.08
CA VAL A 29 -26.87 4.44 -5.87
C VAL A 29 -26.80 3.36 -4.80
N ARG A 30 -26.16 3.70 -3.69
CA ARG A 30 -26.03 2.81 -2.54
C ARG A 30 -27.44 2.43 -2.06
N LYS A 31 -27.81 1.14 -2.21
CA LYS A 31 -29.07 0.64 -1.68
C LYS A 31 -29.08 0.87 -0.17
N GLN A 32 -30.17 1.41 0.34
CA GLN A 32 -30.33 1.63 1.78
C GLN A 32 -30.54 0.27 2.45
N CYS A 33 -29.49 -0.26 3.06
CA CYS A 33 -29.57 -1.47 3.86
C CYS A 33 -30.33 -1.15 5.16
N PRO A 34 -31.28 -2.00 5.60
CA PRO A 34 -31.90 -1.85 6.91
C PRO A 34 -30.84 -1.87 8.02
N ASP A 35 -31.06 -1.09 9.08
CA ASP A 35 -30.17 -1.12 10.24
C ASP A 35 -30.23 -2.48 10.94
N PRO A 36 -29.09 -2.97 11.49
CA PRO A 36 -29.07 -4.21 12.28
C PRO A 36 -30.03 -4.17 13.47
N ILE A 37 -30.56 -5.33 13.85
CA ILE A 37 -31.53 -5.49 14.96
C ILE A 37 -31.00 -4.92 16.29
N PRO A 38 -29.72 -5.10 16.69
CA PRO A 38 -29.18 -4.53 17.91
C PRO A 38 -29.11 -3.00 17.95
N CYS A 39 -29.20 -2.33 16.79
CA CYS A 39 -29.25 -0.87 16.72
C CYS A 39 -30.62 -0.34 17.18
N LYS A 40 -31.70 -1.07 16.87
CA LYS A 40 -33.07 -0.67 17.20
C LYS A 40 -33.53 -1.16 18.56
N ASN A 41 -33.05 -2.32 19.00
CA ASN A 41 -33.44 -2.92 20.28
C ASN A 41 -32.19 -3.29 21.07
N SER A 42 -32.18 -3.00 22.36
CA SER A 42 -31.12 -3.46 23.24
C SER A 42 -31.24 -4.97 23.47
N PRO A 43 -30.16 -5.76 23.31
CA PRO A 43 -30.12 -7.17 23.66
C PRO A 43 -30.47 -7.48 25.12
N GLN A 44 -30.32 -6.50 26.02
CA GLN A 44 -30.63 -6.68 27.44
C GLN A 44 -32.14 -6.69 27.71
N PHE A 45 -32.92 -5.95 26.92
CA PHE A 45 -34.36 -5.77 27.16
C PHE A 45 -35.24 -6.58 26.22
N LYS A 46 -34.74 -6.95 25.04
CA LYS A 46 -35.51 -7.67 24.04
C LYS A 46 -34.83 -8.98 23.66
N PHE A 47 -35.44 -10.07 24.11
CA PHE A 47 -35.02 -11.42 23.77
C PHE A 47 -35.04 -11.65 22.26
N GLY A 48 -34.07 -12.41 21.74
CA GLY A 48 -33.90 -12.67 20.31
C GLY A 48 -33.16 -11.57 19.54
N THR A 49 -32.71 -10.50 20.20
CA THR A 49 -31.85 -9.48 19.58
C THR A 49 -30.40 -9.99 19.56
N ILE A 50 -29.98 -10.54 18.42
CA ILE A 50 -28.61 -11.03 18.18
C ILE A 50 -27.94 -10.26 17.05
N ASN A 51 -26.62 -10.39 16.92
CA ASN A 51 -25.87 -9.87 15.77
C ASN A 51 -26.03 -10.81 14.56
N GLU A 52 -26.05 -10.21 13.36
CA GLU A 52 -26.23 -10.93 12.09
C GLU A 52 -25.15 -12.01 11.86
N GLN A 53 -23.94 -11.81 12.40
CA GLN A 53 -22.88 -12.81 12.34
C GLN A 53 -23.21 -14.06 13.16
N LEU A 54 -23.70 -13.92 14.40
CA LEU A 54 -24.09 -15.07 15.20
C LEU A 54 -25.34 -15.74 14.62
N GLU A 55 -26.29 -14.96 14.14
CA GLU A 55 -27.47 -15.47 13.44
C GLU A 55 -27.06 -16.34 12.23
N SER A 56 -26.17 -15.83 11.39
CA SER A 56 -25.62 -16.58 10.26
C SER A 56 -24.89 -17.85 10.71
N LEU A 57 -24.12 -17.81 11.80
CA LEU A 57 -23.44 -18.99 12.34
C LEU A 57 -24.43 -20.05 12.86
N VAL A 58 -25.46 -19.62 13.59
CA VAL A 58 -26.52 -20.50 14.11
C VAL A 58 -27.27 -21.15 12.96
N GLN A 59 -27.64 -20.37 11.93
CA GLN A 59 -28.35 -20.87 10.77
C GLN A 59 -27.49 -21.85 9.94
N ASN A 60 -26.23 -21.50 9.67
CA ASN A 60 -25.27 -22.37 9.00
C ASN A 60 -25.07 -23.69 9.77
N TYR A 61 -25.05 -23.64 11.09
CA TYR A 61 -24.96 -24.83 11.93
C TYR A 61 -26.22 -25.70 11.81
N LEU A 62 -27.42 -25.09 11.86
CA LEU A 62 -28.69 -25.81 11.72
C LEU A 62 -28.87 -26.47 10.36
N GLU A 63 -28.36 -25.85 9.29
CA GLU A 63 -28.39 -26.39 7.93
C GLU A 63 -27.40 -27.55 7.73
N LYS A 64 -26.22 -27.47 8.34
CA LYS A 64 -25.17 -28.49 8.22
C LYS A 64 -25.29 -29.62 9.24
N ARG A 65 -26.25 -29.54 10.17
CA ARG A 65 -26.43 -30.53 11.22
C ARG A 65 -26.95 -31.84 10.62
N HIS A 66 -26.13 -32.88 10.68
CA HIS A 66 -26.56 -34.25 10.42
C HIS A 66 -27.44 -34.78 11.57
N GLU A 67 -28.49 -35.54 11.24
CA GLU A 67 -29.37 -36.18 12.22
C GLU A 67 -28.59 -37.25 12.99
N GLY A 68 -28.08 -36.88 14.16
CA GLY A 68 -27.50 -37.81 15.12
C GLY A 68 -28.57 -38.41 16.05
N PRO A 69 -28.22 -39.41 16.87
CA PRO A 69 -29.15 -40.07 17.81
C PRO A 69 -29.78 -39.12 18.85
N TYR A 70 -29.14 -37.97 19.13
CA TYR A 70 -29.68 -36.92 20.03
C TYR A 70 -30.54 -35.87 19.29
N SER A 71 -30.73 -36.01 17.98
CA SER A 71 -31.57 -35.12 17.17
C SER A 71 -33.04 -35.24 17.55
N GLU A 72 -33.47 -36.40 18.04
CA GLU A 72 -34.84 -36.66 18.49
C GLU A 72 -35.22 -35.83 19.73
N TYR A 73 -34.25 -35.51 20.60
CA TYR A 73 -34.48 -34.77 21.84
C TYR A 73 -34.25 -33.25 21.72
N THR A 74 -33.69 -32.78 20.59
CA THR A 74 -33.27 -31.39 20.41
C THR A 74 -34.01 -30.74 19.26
N GLU A 75 -35.18 -30.19 19.55
CA GLU A 75 -35.91 -29.36 18.59
C GLU A 75 -35.08 -28.15 18.13
N LYS A 76 -35.15 -27.83 16.84
CA LYS A 76 -34.43 -26.69 16.25
C LYS A 76 -34.80 -25.36 16.92
N THR A 77 -36.07 -25.18 17.26
CA THR A 77 -36.61 -24.00 17.97
C THR A 77 -35.98 -23.84 19.35
N LYS A 78 -35.98 -24.90 20.16
CA LYS A 78 -35.35 -24.92 21.50
C LYS A 78 -33.86 -24.63 21.42
N PHE A 79 -33.16 -25.15 20.41
CA PHE A 79 -31.74 -24.83 20.20
C PHE A 79 -31.50 -23.33 19.97
N VAL A 80 -32.30 -22.69 19.11
CA VAL A 80 -32.20 -21.25 18.86
C VAL A 80 -32.50 -20.45 20.13
N GLU A 81 -33.52 -20.84 20.90
CA GLU A 81 -33.84 -20.20 22.18
C GLU A 81 -32.68 -20.30 23.19
N VAL A 82 -32.08 -21.48 23.33
CA VAL A 82 -30.91 -21.68 24.21
C VAL A 82 -29.72 -20.85 23.74
N MET A 83 -29.48 -20.76 22.43
CA MET A 83 -28.41 -19.92 21.89
C MET A 83 -28.66 -18.43 22.14
N ASN A 84 -29.90 -17.97 22.01
CA ASN A 84 -30.29 -16.59 22.34
C ASN A 84 -30.14 -16.31 23.84
N ALA A 85 -30.51 -17.25 24.70
CA ALA A 85 -30.31 -17.13 26.15
C ALA A 85 -28.82 -17.08 26.51
N LYS A 86 -28.00 -17.93 25.88
CA LYS A 86 -26.54 -17.92 26.07
C LYS A 86 -25.91 -16.61 25.60
N TYR A 87 -26.37 -16.05 24.49
CA TYR A 87 -25.91 -14.75 24.00
C TYR A 87 -26.18 -13.65 25.03
N LEU A 88 -27.40 -13.59 25.59
CA LEU A 88 -27.77 -12.62 26.63
C LEU A 88 -26.88 -12.77 27.88
N ALA A 89 -26.58 -14.00 28.30
CA ALA A 89 -25.69 -14.27 29.44
C ALA A 89 -24.21 -13.95 29.17
N SER A 90 -23.81 -13.77 27.90
CA SER A 90 -22.43 -13.51 27.48
C SER A 90 -22.16 -12.03 27.18
N LEU A 91 -23.11 -11.15 27.48
CA LEU A 91 -22.95 -9.71 27.30
C LEU A 91 -22.00 -9.15 28.36
N ALA A 92 -21.16 -8.19 27.97
CA ALA A 92 -20.31 -7.46 28.91
C ALA A 92 -21.17 -6.71 29.95
N ALA A 93 -20.71 -6.72 31.20
CA ALA A 93 -21.45 -6.11 32.29
C ALA A 93 -21.35 -4.58 32.21
N PRO A 94 -22.45 -3.83 32.49
CA PRO A 94 -22.37 -2.39 32.62
C PRO A 94 -21.37 -1.97 33.70
N GLY A 95 -20.48 -1.04 33.39
CA GLY A 95 -19.44 -0.56 34.31
C GLY A 95 -18.11 -1.32 34.25
N GLU A 96 -17.99 -2.35 33.40
CA GLU A 96 -16.72 -3.04 33.17
C GLU A 96 -15.68 -2.08 32.56
N PRO A 97 -14.42 -2.05 33.08
CA PRO A 97 -13.39 -1.11 32.63
C PRO A 97 -12.76 -1.54 31.29
N VAL A 98 -13.57 -1.60 30.23
CA VAL A 98 -13.17 -2.09 28.89
C VAL A 98 -11.98 -1.33 28.29
N GLY A 99 -11.81 -0.05 28.63
CA GLY A 99 -10.66 0.74 28.18
C GLY A 99 -9.34 0.27 28.80
N LEU A 100 -9.34 -0.06 30.09
CA LEU A 100 -8.16 -0.58 30.79
C LEU A 100 -7.84 -2.01 30.32
N LEU A 101 -8.87 -2.85 30.19
CA LEU A 101 -8.74 -4.21 29.67
C LEU A 101 -8.18 -4.23 28.24
N ALA A 102 -8.67 -3.34 27.36
CA ALA A 102 -8.15 -3.21 25.99
C ALA A 102 -6.69 -2.75 25.98
N ALA A 103 -6.33 -1.77 26.83
CA ALA A 103 -4.95 -1.29 26.94
C ALA A 103 -3.99 -2.40 27.42
N GLN A 104 -4.39 -3.18 28.43
CA GLN A 104 -3.61 -4.33 28.90
C GLN A 104 -3.50 -5.43 27.84
N SER A 105 -4.62 -5.76 27.17
CA SER A 105 -4.70 -6.80 26.14
C SER A 105 -3.82 -6.51 24.93
N ILE A 106 -3.48 -5.25 24.66
CA ILE A 106 -2.50 -4.86 23.63
C ILE A 106 -1.10 -4.75 24.24
N GLY A 107 -0.97 -4.09 25.40
CA GLY A 107 0.31 -3.75 26.02
C GLY A 107 1.11 -4.97 26.50
N GLU A 108 0.46 -5.90 27.20
CA GLU A 108 1.12 -7.10 27.75
C GLU A 108 1.72 -7.98 26.64
N PRO A 109 0.96 -8.44 25.61
CA PRO A 109 1.54 -9.26 24.55
C PRO A 109 2.53 -8.49 23.67
N SER A 110 2.43 -7.16 23.58
CA SER A 110 3.41 -6.35 22.83
C SER A 110 4.83 -6.53 23.38
N THR A 111 4.98 -6.71 24.69
CA THR A 111 6.29 -6.98 25.30
C THR A 111 6.91 -8.27 24.76
N GLN A 112 6.10 -9.33 24.58
CA GLN A 112 6.52 -10.61 24.02
C GLN A 112 6.90 -10.52 22.53
N MET A 113 6.25 -9.64 21.76
CA MET A 113 6.59 -9.42 20.35
C MET A 113 8.01 -8.88 20.15
N THR A 114 8.57 -8.19 21.15
CA THR A 114 9.93 -7.64 21.07
C THR A 114 10.98 -8.74 20.94
N LEU A 115 10.86 -9.81 21.73
CA LEU A 115 11.82 -10.93 21.73
C LEU A 115 11.70 -11.78 20.45
N ASN A 116 10.48 -12.00 19.96
CA ASN A 116 10.25 -12.77 18.74
C ASN A 116 10.77 -12.06 17.48
N THR A 117 10.73 -10.72 17.44
CA THR A 117 11.18 -9.95 16.27
C THR A 117 12.69 -10.08 16.03
N PHE A 118 13.53 -10.24 17.05
CA PHE A 118 14.98 -10.38 16.87
C PHE A 118 15.38 -11.74 16.26
N HIS A 119 14.67 -12.82 16.58
CA HIS A 119 14.93 -14.14 16.00
C HIS A 119 14.45 -14.25 14.55
N PHE A 120 13.38 -13.54 14.18
CA PHE A 120 12.91 -13.46 12.79
C PHE A 120 13.67 -12.42 11.95
N ALA A 121 14.13 -11.31 12.54
CA ALA A 121 14.92 -10.28 11.85
C ALA A 121 16.28 -10.78 11.35
N GLY A 122 16.77 -11.92 11.85
CA GLY A 122 17.97 -12.60 11.34
C GLY A 122 17.74 -13.41 10.05
N ARG A 123 16.48 -13.64 9.63
CA ARG A 123 16.15 -14.11 8.28
C ARG A 123 15.72 -12.88 7.48
N GLY A 124 16.52 -12.49 6.49
CA GLY A 124 16.41 -11.23 5.74
C GLY A 124 15.16 -11.02 4.88
N ASP A 125 14.02 -11.62 5.22
CA ASP A 125 12.82 -11.67 4.38
C ASP A 125 11.75 -10.61 4.71
N MET A 126 11.91 -9.80 5.77
CA MET A 126 10.89 -8.80 6.13
C MET A 126 11.49 -7.41 6.42
N ASN A 127 11.70 -6.64 5.35
CA ASN A 127 12.06 -5.21 5.38
C ASN A 127 10.87 -4.29 5.71
N VAL A 128 9.88 -4.77 6.46
CA VAL A 128 8.71 -3.99 6.91
C VAL A 128 8.91 -3.65 8.39
N THR A 129 8.50 -2.46 8.83
CA THR A 129 8.47 -2.16 10.27
C THR A 129 7.53 -3.15 10.97
N LEU A 130 8.11 -4.13 11.69
CA LEU A 130 7.37 -5.16 12.43
C LEU A 130 7.50 -4.94 13.93
N GLY A 131 6.52 -5.45 14.69
CA GLY A 131 6.57 -5.45 16.16
C GLY A 131 6.23 -4.10 16.81
N ILE A 132 6.87 -3.83 17.95
CA ILE A 132 6.68 -2.60 18.73
C ILE A 132 6.92 -1.31 17.93
N PRO A 133 7.97 -1.19 17.08
CA PRO A 133 8.17 0.03 16.29
C PRO A 133 6.95 0.43 15.45
N ARG A 134 6.25 -0.55 14.87
CA ARG A 134 5.04 -0.29 14.07
C ARG A 134 3.86 0.10 14.95
N LEU A 135 3.69 -0.58 16.09
CA LEU A 135 2.65 -0.22 17.07
C LEU A 135 2.83 1.22 17.57
N ARG A 136 4.07 1.64 17.85
CA ARG A 136 4.39 3.02 18.24
C ARG A 136 4.01 4.03 17.15
N GLU A 137 4.38 3.73 15.90
CA GLU A 137 4.04 4.61 14.76
C GLU A 137 2.53 4.81 14.61
N ILE A 138 1.74 3.76 14.80
CA ILE A 138 0.28 3.78 14.66
C ILE A 138 -0.40 4.43 15.88
N LEU A 139 -0.09 3.97 17.10
CA LEU A 139 -0.85 4.31 18.30
C LEU A 139 -0.29 5.52 19.05
N MET A 140 1.03 5.67 19.12
CA MET A 140 1.64 6.70 20.00
C MET A 140 1.94 7.99 19.24
N THR A 141 2.50 7.88 18.04
CA THR A 141 2.97 9.05 17.29
C THR A 141 1.99 9.47 16.19
N ALA A 142 1.13 8.56 15.72
CA ALA A 142 0.24 8.78 14.58
C ALA A 142 0.98 9.47 13.41
N SER A 143 2.16 8.93 13.06
CA SER A 143 3.10 9.63 12.18
C SER A 143 2.52 9.84 10.78
N ALA A 144 2.48 11.10 10.32
CA ALA A 144 2.12 11.43 8.94
C ALA A 144 3.13 10.89 7.91
N LYS A 145 4.38 10.63 8.31
CA LYS A 145 5.44 10.07 7.46
C LYS A 145 5.86 8.73 8.03
N LEU A 146 5.32 7.66 7.46
CA LEU A 146 5.69 6.28 7.80
C LEU A 146 7.09 5.97 7.24
N LYS A 147 7.87 5.16 7.96
CA LYS A 147 9.22 4.75 7.50
C LYS A 147 9.16 3.83 6.29
N THR A 148 8.22 2.87 6.30
CA THR A 148 8.02 1.90 5.21
C THR A 148 6.55 1.93 4.76
N PRO A 149 6.12 2.94 3.99
CA PRO A 149 4.76 2.98 3.45
C PRO A 149 4.58 1.89 2.39
N ASN A 150 3.46 1.16 2.45
CA ASN A 150 3.06 0.17 1.46
C ASN A 150 1.65 0.49 0.92
N MET A 151 1.36 -0.02 -0.28
CA MET A 151 0.05 0.15 -0.92
C MET A 151 -0.30 -1.12 -1.69
N ASP A 152 -1.45 -1.70 -1.38
CA ASP A 152 -2.00 -2.84 -2.09
C ASP A 152 -2.97 -2.35 -3.18
N ILE A 153 -2.74 -2.80 -4.42
CA ILE A 153 -3.55 -2.41 -5.57
C ILE A 153 -4.41 -3.61 -5.97
N PRO A 154 -5.72 -3.62 -5.67
CA PRO A 154 -6.61 -4.68 -6.12
C PRO A 154 -6.85 -4.57 -7.63
N PHE A 155 -6.85 -5.72 -8.31
CA PHE A 155 -7.17 -5.79 -9.73
C PHE A 155 -8.63 -6.19 -9.94
N GLN A 156 -9.20 -5.82 -11.09
CA GLN A 156 -10.52 -6.28 -11.49
C GLN A 156 -10.49 -7.79 -11.83
N THR A 157 -11.59 -8.48 -11.53
CA THR A 157 -11.71 -9.94 -11.63
C THR A 157 -11.70 -10.47 -13.07
N ASN A 158 -12.21 -9.70 -14.05
CA ASN A 158 -12.42 -10.17 -15.43
C ASN A 158 -11.35 -9.66 -16.42
N ILE A 159 -10.07 -9.76 -16.07
CA ILE A 159 -8.98 -9.28 -16.94
C ILE A 159 -8.36 -10.46 -17.73
N PRO A 160 -8.47 -10.50 -19.08
CA PRO A 160 -7.77 -11.51 -19.87
C PRO A 160 -6.26 -11.29 -19.78
N ASN A 161 -5.49 -12.38 -19.68
CA ASN A 161 -4.04 -12.38 -19.50
C ASN A 161 -3.56 -11.56 -18.28
N PHE A 162 -4.18 -11.81 -17.12
CA PHE A 162 -3.92 -11.14 -15.83
C PHE A 162 -2.42 -10.98 -15.52
N ASN A 163 -1.67 -12.08 -15.47
CA ASN A 163 -0.24 -12.05 -15.09
C ASN A 163 0.59 -11.12 -15.96
N LYS A 164 0.36 -11.10 -17.28
CA LYS A 164 1.10 -10.23 -18.21
C LYS A 164 0.78 -8.76 -18.00
N LYS A 165 -0.49 -8.43 -17.70
CA LYS A 165 -0.93 -7.05 -17.44
C LYS A 165 -0.46 -6.56 -16.07
N ALA A 166 -0.53 -7.41 -15.05
CA ALA A 166 0.00 -7.12 -13.72
C ALA A 166 1.50 -6.83 -13.79
N GLU A 167 2.26 -7.64 -14.53
CA GLU A 167 3.70 -7.45 -14.68
C GLU A 167 4.06 -6.17 -15.44
N ARG A 168 3.31 -5.84 -16.51
CA ARG A 168 3.45 -4.55 -17.20
C ARG A 168 3.15 -3.37 -16.28
N LEU A 169 2.13 -3.47 -15.44
CA LEU A 169 1.80 -2.42 -14.46
C LEU A 169 2.92 -2.27 -13.44
N ARG A 170 3.45 -3.39 -12.93
CA ARG A 170 4.61 -3.43 -12.02
C ARG A 170 5.80 -2.70 -12.63
N GLN A 171 6.17 -3.02 -13.87
CA GLN A 171 7.27 -2.35 -14.58
C GLN A 171 7.03 -0.86 -14.79
N LYS A 172 5.78 -0.44 -15.01
CA LYS A 172 5.42 0.97 -15.22
C LYS A 172 5.47 1.78 -13.91
N MET A 173 5.10 1.18 -12.79
CA MET A 173 5.13 1.81 -11.47
C MET A 173 6.52 1.78 -10.83
N ASN A 174 7.39 0.89 -11.28
CA ASN A 174 8.74 0.78 -10.75
C ASN A 174 9.57 2.02 -11.11
N ARG A 175 10.13 2.67 -10.10
CA ARG A 175 11.06 3.79 -10.31
C ARG A 175 12.37 3.22 -10.83
N VAL A 176 12.85 3.78 -11.95
CA VAL A 176 14.14 3.43 -12.54
C VAL A 176 15.11 4.58 -12.31
N THR A 177 16.29 4.26 -11.79
CA THR A 177 17.39 5.20 -11.65
C THR A 177 18.44 4.97 -12.73
N VAL A 178 19.30 5.95 -13.00
CA VAL A 178 20.38 5.80 -13.99
C VAL A 178 21.32 4.66 -13.58
N SER A 179 21.53 4.44 -12.27
CA SER A 179 22.37 3.35 -11.77
C SER A 179 21.86 1.97 -12.18
N ASP A 180 20.54 1.79 -12.30
CA ASP A 180 19.93 0.49 -12.60
C ASP A 180 20.17 0.04 -14.05
N VAL A 181 20.48 0.99 -14.94
CA VAL A 181 20.68 0.76 -16.39
C VAL A 181 22.12 0.96 -16.83
N LEU A 182 23.01 1.36 -15.91
CA LEU A 182 24.39 1.69 -16.18
C LEU A 182 25.28 0.47 -15.94
N GLU A 183 26.12 0.16 -16.91
CA GLU A 183 27.11 -0.93 -16.79
C GLU A 183 28.37 -0.43 -16.10
N LYS A 184 28.95 0.66 -16.61
CA LYS A 184 30.16 1.26 -16.05
C LYS A 184 30.33 2.71 -16.47
N ILE A 185 31.13 3.44 -15.71
CA ILE A 185 31.60 4.79 -16.05
C ILE A 185 33.12 4.75 -16.11
N ASP A 186 33.67 5.00 -17.29
CA ASP A 186 35.11 5.18 -17.46
C ASP A 186 35.43 6.68 -17.37
N VAL A 187 36.31 7.05 -16.45
CA VAL A 187 36.70 8.46 -16.23
C VAL A 187 38.19 8.61 -16.50
N GLU A 188 38.52 9.40 -17.52
CA GLU A 188 39.89 9.70 -17.90
C GLU A 188 40.20 11.17 -17.61
N CYS A 189 41.27 11.44 -16.87
CA CYS A 189 41.72 12.78 -16.53
C CYS A 189 43.06 13.05 -17.19
N ALA A 190 43.13 14.11 -18.01
CA ALA A 190 44.34 14.55 -18.67
C ALA A 190 44.57 16.04 -18.44
N ILE A 191 45.79 16.43 -18.12
CA ILE A 191 46.18 17.85 -18.04
C ILE A 191 46.56 18.29 -19.45
N VAL A 192 45.80 19.23 -20.00
CA VAL A 192 46.06 19.83 -21.30
C VAL A 192 46.75 21.16 -21.09
N THR A 193 48.00 21.29 -21.56
CA THR A 193 48.87 22.45 -21.25
C THR A 193 48.74 23.59 -22.28
N LYS A 194 48.22 23.33 -23.49
CA LYS A 194 48.04 24.34 -24.55
C LYS A 194 46.61 24.24 -25.13
N PRO A 195 45.93 25.35 -25.47
CA PRO A 195 46.36 26.76 -25.40
C PRO A 195 46.28 27.38 -23.99
N LYS A 196 45.53 26.79 -23.05
CA LYS A 196 45.51 27.15 -21.63
C LYS A 196 45.60 25.87 -20.80
N ARG A 197 46.31 25.94 -19.66
CA ARG A 197 46.41 24.81 -18.73
C ARG A 197 45.03 24.50 -18.16
N GLN A 198 44.46 23.36 -18.54
CA GLN A 198 43.15 22.91 -18.08
C GLN A 198 43.20 21.41 -17.75
N LEU A 199 42.44 21.00 -16.75
CA LEU A 199 42.19 19.60 -16.48
C LEU A 199 41.02 19.16 -17.38
N LYS A 200 41.32 18.35 -18.39
CA LYS A 200 40.30 17.73 -19.24
C LYS A 200 39.89 16.41 -18.59
N THR A 201 38.63 16.33 -18.18
CA THR A 201 38.03 15.08 -17.68
C THR A 201 37.06 14.56 -18.73
N THR A 202 37.34 13.38 -19.28
CA THR A 202 36.47 12.68 -20.22
C THR A 202 35.73 11.60 -19.46
N MET A 203 34.39 11.68 -19.41
CA MET A 203 33.55 10.66 -18.76
C MET A 203 32.78 9.88 -19.83
N ARG A 204 32.97 8.56 -19.88
CA ARG A 204 32.27 7.66 -20.80
C ARG A 204 31.31 6.79 -20.00
N PHE A 205 30.01 6.98 -20.26
CA PHE A 205 28.95 6.19 -19.67
C PHE A 205 28.64 5.00 -20.59
N SER A 206 28.87 3.79 -20.11
CA SER A 206 28.51 2.54 -20.79
C SER A 206 27.22 2.01 -20.17
N PHE A 207 26.17 1.84 -20.99
CA PHE A 207 24.87 1.37 -20.55
C PHE A 207 24.68 -0.11 -20.88
N LEU A 208 23.91 -0.80 -20.04
CA LEU A 208 23.56 -2.19 -20.27
C LEU A 208 22.76 -2.33 -21.58
N PRO A 209 22.91 -3.44 -22.32
CA PRO A 209 22.05 -3.75 -23.46
C PRO A 209 20.58 -3.87 -23.06
N HIS A 210 19.66 -3.37 -23.91
CA HIS A 210 18.22 -3.40 -23.64
C HIS A 210 17.66 -4.80 -23.34
N THR A 211 18.28 -5.83 -23.89
CA THR A 211 17.90 -7.23 -23.67
C THR A 211 18.01 -7.67 -22.21
N GLN A 212 18.91 -7.07 -21.44
CA GLN A 212 19.19 -7.47 -20.06
C GLN A 212 18.20 -6.89 -19.07
N TYR A 213 17.72 -5.65 -19.31
CA TYR A 213 16.88 -4.95 -18.34
C TYR A 213 15.41 -4.79 -18.75
N LYS A 214 15.04 -5.13 -20.00
CA LYS A 214 13.64 -5.06 -20.51
C LYS A 214 12.61 -5.89 -19.71
N THR A 215 13.08 -6.90 -18.98
CA THR A 215 12.22 -7.75 -18.15
C THR A 215 11.85 -7.08 -16.82
N GLN A 216 12.69 -6.17 -16.34
CA GLN A 216 12.51 -5.50 -15.06
C GLN A 216 12.00 -4.06 -15.22
N TYR A 217 12.42 -3.38 -16.28
CA TYR A 217 12.13 -1.97 -16.54
C TYR A 217 11.53 -1.77 -17.92
N ILE A 218 10.54 -0.87 -18.01
CA ILE A 218 9.85 -0.54 -19.27
C ILE A 218 10.61 0.47 -20.15
N VAL A 219 11.68 1.07 -19.61
CA VAL A 219 12.38 2.22 -20.20
C VAL A 219 13.13 1.84 -21.49
N LYS A 220 13.05 2.71 -22.51
CA LYS A 220 13.78 2.53 -23.78
C LYS A 220 15.13 3.26 -23.78
N PRO A 221 16.14 2.81 -24.55
CA PRO A 221 17.44 3.49 -24.64
C PRO A 221 17.35 4.99 -24.99
N LEU A 222 16.45 5.36 -25.91
CA LEU A 222 16.22 6.76 -26.29
C LEU A 222 15.74 7.62 -25.11
N GLU A 223 14.90 7.05 -24.23
CA GLU A 223 14.40 7.75 -23.04
C GLU A 223 15.51 7.95 -22.00
N ILE A 224 16.41 6.97 -21.86
CA ILE A 224 17.60 7.07 -21.00
C ILE A 224 18.48 8.22 -21.48
N ILE A 225 18.81 8.28 -22.78
CA ILE A 225 19.64 9.34 -23.35
C ILE A 225 18.98 10.72 -23.16
N LYS A 226 17.67 10.82 -23.39
CA LYS A 226 16.91 12.05 -23.17
C LYS A 226 16.93 12.49 -21.70
N HIS A 227 16.81 11.54 -20.76
CA HIS A 227 16.92 11.81 -19.33
C HIS A 227 18.33 12.26 -18.93
N MET A 228 19.35 11.60 -19.48
CA MET A 228 20.75 11.95 -19.27
C MET A 228 21.02 13.39 -19.68
N GLN A 229 20.58 13.76 -20.89
CA GLN A 229 20.77 15.09 -21.47
C GLN A 229 20.05 16.19 -20.69
N ASN A 230 18.78 15.97 -20.32
CA ASN A 230 17.94 17.03 -19.78
C ASN A 230 18.10 17.21 -18.27
N LYS A 231 18.26 16.10 -17.53
CA LYS A 231 18.23 16.11 -16.07
C LYS A 231 19.56 15.71 -15.45
N PHE A 232 20.08 14.53 -15.78
CA PHE A 232 21.26 13.98 -15.10
C PHE A 232 22.48 14.89 -15.22
N PHE A 233 22.87 15.30 -16.42
CA PHE A 233 24.04 16.16 -16.60
C PHE A 233 23.87 17.52 -15.94
N THR A 234 22.66 18.09 -15.98
CA THR A 234 22.34 19.35 -15.29
C THR A 234 22.58 19.26 -13.78
N GLU A 235 22.07 18.18 -13.16
CA GLU A 235 22.26 17.90 -11.73
C GLU A 235 23.74 17.59 -11.41
N MET A 236 24.39 16.75 -12.22
CA MET A 236 25.80 16.40 -12.07
C MET A 236 26.71 17.63 -12.12
N PHE A 237 26.55 18.49 -13.13
CA PHE A 237 27.33 19.73 -13.24
C PHE A 237 26.99 20.73 -12.12
N ALA A 238 25.77 20.72 -11.58
CA ALA A 238 25.45 21.53 -10.40
C ALA A 238 26.22 21.05 -9.15
N VAL A 239 26.31 19.74 -8.95
CA VAL A 239 27.10 19.13 -7.85
C VAL A 239 28.59 19.39 -8.04
N ILE A 240 29.12 19.17 -9.25
CA ILE A 240 30.53 19.46 -9.57
C ILE A 240 30.83 20.95 -9.33
N ARG A 241 29.96 21.86 -9.76
CA ARG A 241 30.13 23.31 -9.49
C ARG A 241 30.10 23.62 -8.00
N LYS A 242 29.22 22.98 -7.22
CA LYS A 242 29.16 23.16 -5.77
C LYS A 242 30.47 22.74 -5.10
N HIS A 243 31.01 21.58 -5.47
CA HIS A 243 32.30 21.11 -4.97
C HIS A 243 33.46 21.99 -5.47
N ALA A 244 33.52 22.29 -6.77
CA ALA A 244 34.56 23.13 -7.35
C ALA A 244 34.55 24.57 -6.80
N LYS A 245 33.40 25.15 -6.44
CA LYS A 245 33.33 26.44 -5.76
C LYS A 245 33.86 26.36 -4.33
N ALA A 246 33.54 25.29 -3.61
CA ALA A 246 34.08 25.06 -2.27
C ALA A 246 35.61 24.84 -2.28
N THR A 247 36.16 24.32 -3.38
CA THR A 247 37.59 23.98 -3.48
C THR A 247 38.43 24.99 -4.28
N CYS A 248 37.91 25.65 -5.31
CA CYS A 248 38.70 26.39 -6.29
C CYS A 248 38.07 27.68 -6.89
N GLY A 249 36.84 28.07 -6.56
CA GLY A 249 36.33 29.42 -6.88
C GLY A 249 36.26 29.88 -8.36
N VAL A 250 36.12 29.02 -9.37
CA VAL A 250 36.06 29.45 -10.80
C VAL A 250 34.90 28.84 -11.61
N MET A 251 34.35 29.67 -12.53
CA MET A 251 33.24 29.47 -13.47
C MET A 251 33.62 28.64 -14.71
N TRP A 252 32.70 27.82 -15.26
CA TRP A 252 32.85 27.25 -16.61
C TRP A 252 31.54 27.21 -17.41
N ALA A 253 31.67 27.33 -18.73
CA ALA A 253 30.61 27.38 -19.75
C ALA A 253 30.65 26.12 -20.62
N ALA A 254 29.55 25.36 -20.66
CA ALA A 254 29.45 24.15 -21.46
C ALA A 254 29.23 24.48 -22.96
N GLN A 255 30.17 24.10 -23.82
CA GLN A 255 29.89 23.90 -25.24
C GLN A 255 29.43 22.45 -25.45
N LYS A 256 28.22 22.30 -25.99
CA LYS A 256 27.72 21.04 -26.56
C LYS A 256 28.31 20.91 -27.97
N GLU A 257 29.11 19.88 -28.19
CA GLU A 257 29.21 19.21 -29.49
C GLU A 257 28.52 17.86 -29.38
#